data_AF-A0A1A8TQR8-F1
#
_entry.id   AF-A0A1A8TQR8-F1
#
_cell.length_a   1.000
_cell.length_b   1.000
_cell.length_c   1.000
_cell.angle_alpha   90.00
_cell.angle_beta   90.00
_cell.angle_gamma   90.00
#
_symmetry.space_group_name_H-M   'P 1'
#
loop_
_entity.id
_entity.type
_entity.pdbx_description
1 polymer ?
#
loop_
_entity_poly.entity_id
_entity_poly.type
_entity_poly.pdbx_seq_one_letter_code
_entity_poly.pdbx_strand_id
1 'polypeptide(L)'
;MSDIDALKKDVNMKTWQLLLLTLVTVGIYNLVWIFTTTNKIQRHTGIKVVGQPFLLVMSVCFAWAGVFSESSYFLVALLSLAISLSLLTLYEVWAFKVRKALQEVALVEHQQVYKMNVIYTFLFTLYYINYCINDLPKQLEKQKADINASL
;
A
#
# COMPACT_ATOMS: atom_id res chain seq x y z
N MET A 1 22.51 0.21 9.29
CA MET A 1 21.06 0.32 9.61
C MET A 1 20.36 -0.33 8.42
N SER A 2 19.49 -1.33 8.61
CA SER A 2 18.84 -1.99 7.46
C SER A 2 17.91 -0.99 6.76
N ASP A 3 17.77 -1.11 5.44
CA ASP A 3 16.89 -0.26 4.65
C ASP A 3 15.42 -0.43 5.09
N ILE A 4 15.07 -1.57 5.69
CA ILE A 4 13.76 -1.85 6.27
C ILE A 4 13.50 -1.00 7.53
N ASP A 5 14.51 -0.80 8.39
CA ASP A 5 14.37 0.05 9.59
C ASP A 5 14.21 1.52 9.22
N ALA A 6 14.94 1.96 8.19
CA ALA A 6 14.80 3.31 7.62
C ALA A 6 13.41 3.49 6.99
N LEU A 7 12.92 2.50 6.23
CA LEU A 7 11.59 2.51 5.62
C LEU A 7 10.48 2.62 6.67
N LYS A 8 10.55 1.83 7.74
CA LYS A 8 9.58 1.93 8.85
C LYS A 8 9.62 3.31 9.51
N LYS A 9 10.82 3.84 9.75
CA LYS A 9 10.98 5.16 10.38
C LYS A 9 10.38 6.28 9.51
N ASP A 10 10.52 6.17 8.19
CA ASP A 10 9.97 7.16 7.26
C ASP A 10 8.47 7.01 7.03
N VAL A 11 7.93 5.79 7.07
CA VAL A 11 6.49 5.54 6.90
C VAL A 11 5.73 5.79 8.21
N ASN A 12 6.38 5.61 9.37
CA ASN A 12 5.95 5.73 10.78
C ASN A 12 4.60 6.41 11.05
N MET A 13 3.54 5.80 10.52
CA MET A 13 2.18 6.25 10.70
C MET A 13 1.37 5.06 11.18
N LYS A 14 0.70 5.23 12.32
CA LYS A 14 -0.13 4.16 12.88
C LYS A 14 -1.27 3.88 11.91
N THR A 15 -1.57 2.60 11.68
CA THR A 15 -2.66 2.19 10.78
C THR A 15 -4.01 2.80 11.19
N TRP A 16 -4.24 3.02 12.50
CA TRP A 16 -5.42 3.72 12.99
C TRP A 16 -5.45 5.21 12.58
N GLN A 17 -4.31 5.90 12.63
CA GLN A 17 -4.21 7.29 12.17
C GLN A 17 -4.46 7.39 10.66
N LEU A 18 -3.97 6.42 9.88
CA LEU A 18 -4.27 6.33 8.46
C LEU A 18 -5.79 6.20 8.24
N LEU A 19 -6.43 5.26 8.92
CA LEU A 19 -7.88 5.03 8.81
C LEU A 19 -8.72 6.25 9.19
N LEU A 20 -8.36 6.95 10.27
CA LEU A 20 -9.05 8.19 10.66
C LEU A 20 -8.87 9.28 9.60
N LEU A 21 -7.66 9.46 9.10
CA LEU A 21 -7.36 10.52 8.14
C LEU A 21 -8.04 10.27 6.80
N THR A 22 -8.16 9.01 6.38
CA THR A 22 -8.89 8.62 5.17
C THR A 22 -10.39 8.83 5.31
N LEU A 23 -10.95 8.66 6.52
CA LEU A 23 -12.35 8.96 6.81
C LEU A 23 -12.60 10.48 6.74
N VAL A 24 -11.75 11.26 7.39
CA VAL A 24 -11.87 12.73 7.45
C VAL A 24 -11.70 13.39 6.06
N THR A 25 -10.81 12.83 5.23
CA THR A 25 -10.53 13.37 3.88
C THR A 25 -11.36 12.72 2.78
N VAL A 26 -12.36 11.90 3.12
CA VAL A 26 -13.22 11.18 2.17
C VAL A 26 -12.38 10.42 1.12
N GLY A 27 -11.30 9.79 1.57
CA GLY A 27 -10.43 8.96 0.74
C GLY A 27 -9.36 9.69 -0.09
N ILE A 28 -9.34 11.04 -0.13
CA ILE A 28 -8.26 11.79 -0.83
C ILE A 28 -6.88 11.42 -0.28
N TYR A 29 -6.78 11.26 1.05
CA TYR A 29 -5.52 10.92 1.68
C TYR A 29 -4.97 9.55 1.25
N ASN A 30 -5.82 8.60 0.81
CA ASN A 30 -5.36 7.31 0.29
C ASN A 30 -4.39 7.49 -0.89
N LEU A 31 -4.72 8.37 -1.82
CA LEU A 31 -3.89 8.64 -2.99
C LEU A 31 -2.56 9.29 -2.62
N VAL A 32 -2.60 10.27 -1.71
CA VAL A 32 -1.40 10.96 -1.21
C VAL A 32 -0.48 9.97 -0.48
N TRP A 33 -1.07 9.11 0.34
CA TRP A 33 -0.33 8.10 1.09
C TRP A 33 0.32 7.07 0.16
N ILE A 34 -0.38 6.61 -0.89
CA ILE A 34 0.18 5.73 -1.92
C ILE A 34 1.36 6.39 -2.62
N PHE A 35 1.21 7.65 -3.04
CA PHE A 35 2.26 8.38 -3.75
C PHE A 35 3.52 8.48 -2.90
N THR A 36 3.36 8.94 -1.65
CA THR A 36 4.49 9.12 -0.73
C THR A 36 5.13 7.79 -0.33
N THR A 37 4.33 6.75 -0.06
CA THR A 37 4.81 5.42 0.32
C THR A 37 5.51 4.72 -0.84
N THR A 38 4.99 4.84 -2.06
CA THR A 38 5.64 4.30 -3.27
C THR A 38 7.03 4.90 -3.45
N ASN A 39 7.15 6.22 -3.34
CA ASN A 39 8.44 6.90 -3.49
C ASN A 39 9.42 6.50 -2.39
N LYS A 40 8.96 6.37 -1.15
CA LYS A 40 9.78 5.89 -0.02
C LYS A 40 10.27 4.47 -0.23
N ILE A 41 9.39 3.55 -0.63
CA ILE A 41 9.77 2.17 -0.94
C ILE A 41 10.80 2.15 -2.06
N GLN A 42 10.51 2.80 -3.20
CA GLN A 42 11.44 2.82 -4.35
C GLN A 42 12.81 3.40 -4.00
N ARG A 43 12.84 4.43 -3.14
CA ARG A 43 14.10 5.05 -2.71
C ARG A 43 14.95 4.15 -1.83
N HIS A 44 14.33 3.41 -0.91
CA HIS A 44 15.04 2.56 0.05
C HIS A 44 15.35 1.17 -0.52
N THR A 45 14.47 0.61 -1.35
CA THR A 45 14.60 -0.76 -1.84
C THR A 45 15.20 -0.83 -3.25
N GLY A 46 15.22 0.28 -3.99
CA GLY A 46 15.60 0.31 -5.41
C GLY A 46 14.60 -0.39 -6.35
N ILE A 47 13.54 -1.03 -5.81
CA ILE A 47 12.57 -1.80 -6.59
C ILE A 47 11.47 -0.87 -7.11
N LYS A 48 11.34 -0.77 -8.43
CA LYS A 48 10.30 0.03 -9.08
C LYS A 48 8.92 -0.62 -8.96
N VAL A 49 8.18 -0.25 -7.91
CA VAL A 49 6.80 -0.71 -7.67
C VAL A 49 5.80 -0.24 -8.75
N VAL A 50 5.50 1.06 -8.81
CA VAL A 50 4.63 1.66 -9.85
C VAL A 50 5.26 2.93 -10.41
N GLY A 51 4.96 3.25 -11.66
CA GLY A 51 5.42 4.49 -12.29
C GLY A 51 4.48 5.66 -12.00
N GLN A 52 4.96 6.89 -12.19
CA GLN A 52 4.15 8.11 -12.15
C GLN A 52 2.87 8.06 -13.01
N PRO A 53 2.84 7.54 -14.26
CA PRO A 53 1.60 7.52 -15.05
C PRO A 53 0.50 6.68 -14.40
N PHE A 54 0.85 5.62 -13.66
CA PHE A 54 -0.12 4.81 -12.93
C PHE A 54 -0.82 5.63 -11.82
N LEU A 55 -0.05 6.44 -11.09
CA LEU A 55 -0.57 7.30 -10.02
C LEU A 55 -1.44 8.43 -10.58
N LEU A 56 -1.06 8.98 -11.74
CA LEU A 56 -1.87 9.99 -12.44
C LEU A 56 -3.21 9.41 -12.87
N VAL A 57 -3.23 8.21 -13.48
CA VAL A 57 -4.48 7.54 -13.86
C VAL A 57 -5.38 7.31 -12.64
N MET A 58 -4.84 6.84 -11.51
CA MET A 58 -5.61 6.71 -10.27
C MET A 58 -6.23 8.03 -9.82
N SER A 59 -5.46 9.13 -9.85
CA SER A 59 -5.96 10.44 -9.43
C SER A 59 -7.06 10.97 -10.35
N VAL A 60 -6.94 10.76 -11.66
CA VAL A 60 -7.93 11.14 -12.66
C VAL A 60 -9.21 10.33 -12.48
N CYS A 61 -9.10 9.00 -12.28
CA CYS A 61 -10.25 8.15 -12.00
C CYS A 61 -10.97 8.57 -10.72
N PHE A 62 -10.25 8.90 -9.65
CA PHE A 62 -10.85 9.37 -8.40
C PHE A 62 -11.59 10.69 -8.58
N ALA A 63 -10.99 11.67 -9.28
CA ALA A 63 -11.62 12.96 -9.53
C ALA A 63 -12.91 12.82 -10.35
N TRP A 64 -12.88 12.06 -11.45
CA TRP A 64 -14.05 11.85 -12.30
C TRP A 64 -15.14 11.03 -11.62
N ALA A 65 -14.78 10.00 -10.83
CA ALA A 65 -15.74 9.26 -10.03
C ALA A 65 -16.52 10.20 -9.10
N GLY A 66 -15.81 11.10 -8.40
CA GLY A 66 -16.42 12.11 -7.54
C GLY A 66 -17.35 13.05 -8.29
N VAL A 67 -16.88 13.66 -9.39
CA VAL A 67 -17.68 14.60 -10.21
C VAL A 67 -18.96 13.96 -10.75
N PHE A 68 -18.89 12.70 -11.19
CA PHE A 68 -20.04 12.01 -11.79
C PHE A 68 -20.99 11.37 -10.76
N SER A 69 -20.57 11.26 -9.49
CA SER A 69 -21.35 10.60 -8.44
C SER A 69 -22.65 11.33 -8.09
N GLU A 70 -22.72 12.65 -8.29
CA GLU A 70 -23.90 13.47 -7.98
C GLU A 70 -24.86 13.66 -9.16
N SER A 71 -24.59 13.02 -10.29
CA SER A 71 -25.41 13.20 -11.50
C SER A 71 -26.81 12.58 -11.37
N SER A 72 -27.83 13.30 -11.87
CA SER A 72 -29.21 12.81 -11.92
C SER A 72 -29.48 11.85 -13.09
N TYR A 73 -28.53 11.73 -14.02
CA TYR A 73 -28.65 10.89 -15.21
C TYR A 73 -28.15 9.47 -14.95
N PHE A 74 -29.02 8.47 -15.15
CA PHE A 74 -28.71 7.06 -14.90
C PHE A 74 -27.42 6.56 -15.59
N LEU A 75 -27.20 6.93 -16.86
CA LEU A 75 -26.00 6.52 -17.60
C LEU A 75 -24.71 7.09 -16.99
N VAL A 76 -24.75 8.31 -16.46
CA VAL A 76 -23.60 8.97 -15.84
C VAL A 76 -23.32 8.36 -14.46
N ALA A 77 -24.37 8.02 -13.70
CA ALA A 77 -24.23 7.27 -12.44
C ALA A 77 -23.61 5.87 -12.68
N LEU A 78 -24.04 5.15 -13.71
CA LEU A 78 -23.47 3.85 -14.09
C LEU A 78 -21.99 3.98 -14.47
N LEU A 79 -21.63 5.04 -15.20
CA LEU A 79 -20.24 5.33 -15.54
C LEU A 79 -19.39 5.66 -14.30
N SER A 80 -19.91 6.46 -13.36
CA SER A 80 -19.24 6.75 -12.08
C SER A 80 -18.96 5.47 -11.29
N LEU A 81 -19.93 4.55 -11.25
CA LEU A 81 -19.76 3.25 -10.60
C LEU A 81 -18.68 2.41 -11.28
N ALA A 82 -18.67 2.35 -12.62
CA ALA A 82 -17.65 1.63 -13.37
C ALA A 82 -16.22 2.20 -13.15
N ILE A 83 -16.08 3.53 -13.11
CA ILE A 83 -14.81 4.20 -12.79
C ILE A 83 -14.38 3.90 -11.36
N SER A 84 -15.32 3.92 -10.40
CA SER A 84 -15.05 3.62 -8.99
C SER A 84 -14.57 2.18 -8.79
N LEU A 85 -15.20 1.20 -9.46
CA LEU A 85 -14.75 -0.19 -9.45
C LEU A 85 -13.37 -0.35 -10.11
N SER A 86 -13.11 0.38 -11.20
CA SER A 86 -11.79 0.38 -11.84
C SER A 86 -10.72 0.99 -10.92
N LEU A 87 -11.06 2.00 -10.15
CA LEU A 87 -10.14 2.57 -9.17
C LEU A 87 -9.83 1.59 -8.04
N LEU A 88 -10.81 0.81 -7.58
CA LEU A 88 -10.61 -0.24 -6.57
C LEU A 88 -9.59 -1.29 -7.05
N THR A 89 -9.70 -1.76 -8.29
CA THR A 89 -8.74 -2.73 -8.83
C THR A 89 -7.33 -2.13 -8.97
N LEU A 90 -7.20 -0.84 -9.27
CA LEU A 90 -5.91 -0.15 -9.27
C LEU A 90 -5.27 -0.11 -7.87
N TYR A 91 -6.07 0.15 -6.82
CA TYR A 91 -5.59 0.07 -5.43
C TYR A 91 -5.05 -1.32 -5.10
N GLU A 92 -5.75 -2.38 -5.51
CA GLU A 92 -5.29 -3.75 -5.30
C GLU A 92 -4.00 -4.07 -6.07
N VAL A 93 -3.94 -3.72 -7.36
CA VAL A 93 -2.73 -3.90 -8.19
C VAL A 93 -1.53 -3.24 -7.54
N TRP A 94 -1.70 -2.02 -7.02
CA TRP A 94 -0.67 -1.34 -6.27
C TRP A 94 -0.23 -2.12 -5.03
N ALA A 95 -1.19 -2.57 -4.21
CA ALA A 95 -0.90 -3.29 -2.97
C ALA A 95 -0.17 -4.62 -3.23
N PHE A 96 -0.57 -5.37 -4.25
CA PHE A 96 0.11 -6.60 -4.65
C PHE A 96 1.54 -6.36 -5.12
N LYS A 97 1.80 -5.25 -5.81
CA LYS A 97 3.17 -4.88 -6.22
C LYS A 97 4.03 -4.48 -5.02
N VAL A 98 3.50 -3.68 -4.09
CA VAL A 98 4.23 -3.33 -2.85
C VAL A 98 4.54 -4.57 -2.05
N ARG A 99 3.56 -5.46 -1.89
CA ARG A 99 3.76 -6.75 -1.21
C ARG A 99 4.95 -7.51 -1.79
N LYS A 100 5.01 -7.69 -3.12
CA LYS A 100 6.12 -8.40 -3.76
C LYS A 100 7.46 -7.74 -3.46
N ALA A 101 7.53 -6.41 -3.56
CA ALA A 101 8.74 -5.66 -3.23
C ALA A 101 9.18 -5.85 -1.77
N LEU A 102 8.25 -5.84 -0.80
CA LEU A 102 8.57 -6.07 0.61
C LEU A 102 9.08 -7.51 0.86
N GLN A 103 8.48 -8.50 0.19
CA GLN A 103 8.92 -9.89 0.31
C GLN A 103 10.31 -10.11 -0.28
N GLU A 104 10.62 -9.45 -1.41
CA GLU A 104 11.93 -9.50 -2.05
C GLU A 104 13.01 -8.85 -1.19
N VAL A 105 12.73 -7.67 -0.62
CA VAL A 105 13.65 -6.97 0.28
C VAL A 105 13.96 -7.79 1.53
N ALA A 106 12.94 -8.39 2.15
CA ALA A 106 13.13 -9.27 3.29
C ALA A 106 14.01 -10.49 2.95
N LEU A 107 13.84 -11.05 1.75
CA LEU A 107 14.64 -12.19 1.29
C LEU A 107 16.08 -11.79 0.97
N VAL A 108 16.30 -10.64 0.32
CA VAL A 108 17.64 -10.20 -0.11
C VAL A 108 18.47 -9.68 1.06
N GLU A 109 17.91 -8.82 1.92
CA GLU A 109 18.67 -8.21 3.02
C GLU A 109 18.81 -9.12 4.24
N HIS A 110 17.75 -9.88 4.56
CA HIS A 110 17.70 -10.66 5.81
C HIS A 110 17.74 -12.16 5.59
N GLN A 111 17.79 -12.64 4.34
CA GLN A 111 17.71 -14.07 3.99
C GLN A 111 16.50 -14.78 4.61
N GLN A 112 15.42 -14.03 4.84
CA GLN A 112 14.22 -14.50 5.52
C GLN A 112 13.01 -14.45 4.59
N VAL A 113 12.22 -15.53 4.63
CA VAL A 113 10.99 -15.62 3.85
C VAL A 113 9.86 -14.92 4.60
N TYR A 114 9.61 -13.66 4.24
CA TYR A 114 8.46 -12.92 4.76
C TYR A 114 7.16 -13.33 4.04
N LYS A 115 6.21 -13.91 4.77
CA LYS A 115 4.92 -14.35 4.23
C LYS A 115 3.82 -13.34 4.54
N MET A 116 3.34 -12.65 3.51
CA MET A 116 2.15 -11.79 3.61
C MET A 116 0.87 -12.57 3.25
N ASN A 117 -0.25 -12.30 3.92
CA ASN A 117 -1.54 -12.93 3.59
C ASN A 117 -2.21 -12.24 2.40
N VAL A 118 -2.58 -13.02 1.37
CA VAL A 118 -3.26 -12.54 0.14
C VAL A 118 -4.64 -11.98 0.46
N ILE A 119 -5.38 -12.67 1.32
CA ILE A 119 -6.76 -12.31 1.66
C ILE A 119 -6.78 -10.94 2.36
N TYR A 120 -5.86 -10.69 3.29
CA TYR A 120 -5.76 -9.39 3.95
C TYR A 120 -5.24 -8.28 3.03
N THR A 121 -4.38 -8.62 2.06
CA THR A 121 -3.95 -7.65 1.04
C THR A 121 -5.12 -7.21 0.16
N PHE A 122 -6.04 -8.12 -0.16
CA PHE A 122 -7.24 -7.82 -0.93
C PHE A 122 -8.27 -7.04 -0.10
N LEU A 123 -8.65 -7.53 1.09
CA LEU A 123 -9.72 -6.93 1.91
C LEU A 123 -9.36 -5.57 2.51
N PHE A 124 -8.11 -5.40 2.96
CA PHE A 124 -7.69 -4.22 3.71
C PHE A 124 -6.66 -3.36 2.96
N THR A 125 -6.19 -3.82 1.80
CA THR A 125 -5.34 -3.10 0.83
C THR A 125 -4.30 -2.19 1.51
N LEU A 126 -4.58 -0.89 1.57
CA LEU A 126 -3.69 0.15 2.09
C LEU A 126 -3.34 -0.05 3.57
N TYR A 127 -4.34 -0.40 4.39
CA TYR A 127 -4.17 -0.57 5.83
C TYR A 127 -3.30 -1.80 6.14
N TYR A 128 -3.48 -2.88 5.38
CA TYR A 128 -2.68 -4.08 5.54
C TYR A 128 -1.24 -3.85 5.12
N ILE A 129 -1.00 -3.14 4.00
CA ILE A 129 0.36 -2.76 3.59
C ILE A 129 1.03 -1.88 4.65
N ASN A 130 0.34 -0.85 5.16
CA ASN A 130 0.88 0.01 6.23
C ASN A 130 1.20 -0.79 7.50
N TYR A 131 0.31 -1.72 7.89
CA TYR A 131 0.55 -2.62 9.00
C TYR A 131 1.80 -3.48 8.77
N CYS A 132 1.93 -4.11 7.60
CA CYS A 132 3.06 -4.96 7.25
C CYS A 132 4.38 -4.17 7.27
N ILE A 133 4.43 -2.97 6.71
CA ILE A 133 5.64 -2.12 6.75
C ILE A 133 6.06 -1.82 8.21
N ASN A 134 5.09 -1.53 9.08
CA ASN A 134 5.37 -1.22 10.49
C ASN A 134 5.82 -2.44 11.32
N ASP A 135 5.33 -3.63 10.96
CA ASP A 135 5.59 -4.89 11.66
C ASP A 135 6.80 -5.65 11.12
N LEU A 136 7.23 -5.36 9.88
CA LEU A 136 8.28 -6.09 9.17
C LEU A 136 9.59 -6.24 9.97
N PRO A 137 10.21 -5.19 10.54
CA PRO A 137 11.43 -5.36 11.34
C PRO A 137 11.28 -6.31 12.53
N LYS A 138 10.14 -6.21 13.24
CA LYS A 138 9.89 -7.03 14.43
C LYS A 138 9.78 -8.52 14.08
N GLN A 139 9.13 -8.83 12.96
CA GLN A 139 9.00 -10.21 12.49
C GLN A 139 10.36 -10.79 12.08
N LEU A 140 11.21 -9.99 11.44
CA LEU A 140 12.54 -10.42 11.02
C LEU A 140 13.46 -10.68 12.22
N GLU A 141 13.43 -9.80 13.22
CA GLU A 141 14.15 -9.98 14.50
C GLU A 141 13.70 -11.26 15.22
N LYS A 142 12.39 -11.48 15.33
CA LYS A 142 11.83 -12.66 15.99
C LYS A 142 12.23 -13.95 15.28
N GLN A 143 12.10 -14.01 13.95
CA GLN A 143 12.53 -15.19 13.19
C GLN A 143 14.03 -15.47 13.36
N LYS A 144 14.86 -14.43 13.44
CA LYS A 144 16.31 -14.60 13.64
C LYS A 144 16.61 -15.15 15.03
N ALA A 145 15.90 -14.69 16.06
CA ALA A 145 16.03 -15.21 17.41
C ALA A 145 15.58 -16.69 17.50
N ASP A 146 14.48 -17.05 16.85
CA ASP A 146 13.95 -18.43 16.83
C ASP A 146 14.93 -19.39 16.11
N ILE A 147 15.54 -18.98 14.99
CA ILE A 147 16.57 -19.75 14.30
C ILE A 147 17.78 -20.00 15.21
N ASN A 148 18.28 -18.96 15.89
CA ASN A 148 19.42 -19.08 16.80
C ASN A 148 19.13 -19.94 18.03
N ALA A 149 17.87 -20.01 18.49
CA ALA A 149 17.47 -20.85 19.62
C ALA A 149 17.31 -22.34 19.25
N SER A 150 17.27 -22.66 17.96
CA SER A 150 17.12 -24.03 17.44
C SER A 150 18.44 -24.71 17.05
N LEU A 151 19.56 -23.99 17.16
CA LEU A 151 20.94 -24.45 16.93
C LEU A 151 21.66 -24.67 18.27
#